data_AF-A0A951EZG6-F1
#
_entry.id   AF-A0A951EZG6-F1
#
_cell.length_a   1.000
_cell.length_b   1.000
_cell.length_c   1.000
_cell.angle_alpha   90.00
_cell.angle_beta   90.00
_cell.angle_gamma   90.00
#
_symmetry.space_group_name_H-M   'P 1'
#
loop_
_entity.id
_entity.type
_entity.pdbx_description
1 polymer ?
#
loop_
_entity_poly.entity_id
_entity_poly.type
_entity_poly.pdbx_seq_one_letter_code
_entity_poly.pdbx_strand_id
1 'polypeptide(L)' 'KALINARRILQNLGVRVVPQTHASLLSGMELYEARPDKGYSLTDCVSMQTMRRRGLTEALTNDRHFEQEGFRALFRD' A
#
# COMPACT_ATOMS: atom_id res chain seq x y z
N LYS A 1 17.50 -0.56 12.13
CA LYS A 1 17.53 -0.75 10.65
C LYS A 1 16.31 -0.10 9.97
N ALA A 2 15.07 -0.43 10.36
CA ALA A 2 13.85 0.13 9.75
C ALA A 2 13.79 1.68 9.73
N LEU A 3 14.01 2.35 10.87
CA LEU A 3 13.95 3.83 10.94
C LEU A 3 15.02 4.53 10.08
N ILE A 4 16.20 3.92 9.93
CA ILE A 4 17.26 4.46 9.06
C ILE A 4 16.82 4.39 7.59
N ASN A 5 16.24 3.27 7.18
CA ASN A 5 15.72 3.11 5.83
C ASN A 5 14.54 4.05 5.56
N ALA A 6 13.63 4.21 6.51
CA ALA A 6 12.52 5.16 6.40
C ALA A 6 13.02 6.59 6.22
N ARG A 7 14.00 7.04 7.03
CA ARG A 7 14.61 8.38 6.87
C ARG A 7 15.27 8.55 5.51
N ARG A 8 16.00 7.54 5.01
CA ARG A 8 16.61 7.57 3.67
C ARG A 8 15.56 7.70 2.56
N ILE A 9 14.46 6.97 2.66
CA ILE A 9 13.34 7.06 1.70
C ILE A 9 12.73 8.46 1.72
N LEU A 10 12.47 9.01 2.92
CA LEU A 10 11.91 10.35 3.09
C LEU A 10 12.81 11.47 2.52
N GLN A 11 14.11 11.25 2.44
CA GLN A 11 15.10 12.21 1.91
C GLN A 11 15.45 11.99 0.44
N ASN A 12 14.95 10.92 -0.19
CA ASN A 12 15.30 10.57 -1.57
C ASN A 12 14.41 11.33 -2.57
N LEU A 13 15.02 12.22 -3.37
CA LEU A 13 14.32 13.01 -4.39
C LEU A 13 13.69 12.17 -5.52
N GLY A 14 14.20 10.95 -5.74
CA GLY A 14 13.63 9.99 -6.69
C GLY A 14 12.43 9.21 -6.14
N VAL A 15 12.06 9.40 -4.87
CA VAL A 15 10.94 8.70 -4.24
C VAL A 15 9.89 9.70 -3.77
N ARG A 16 8.68 9.58 -4.32
CA ARG A 16 7.53 10.35 -3.83
C ARG A 16 6.87 9.62 -2.67
N VAL A 17 7.07 10.11 -1.45
CA VAL A 17 6.39 9.58 -0.26
C VAL A 17 5.01 10.20 -0.12
N VAL A 18 3.99 9.36 -0.02
CA VAL A 18 2.61 9.79 0.22
C VAL A 18 2.38 9.88 1.73
N PRO A 19 2.05 11.05 2.29
CA PRO A 19 1.76 11.16 3.72
C PRO A 19 0.48 10.40 4.06
N GLN A 20 0.45 9.80 5.24
CA GLN A 20 -0.82 9.35 5.81
C GLN A 20 -1.68 10.56 6.19
N THR A 21 -2.96 10.44 5.88
CA THR A 21 -3.99 11.45 6.17
C THR A 21 -5.19 10.75 6.82
N HIS A 22 -6.05 11.52 7.47
CA HIS A 22 -7.30 10.98 7.99
C HIS A 22 -8.16 10.32 6.90
N ALA A 23 -8.24 10.95 5.72
CA ALA A 23 -8.99 10.42 4.58
C ALA A 23 -8.40 9.10 4.04
N SER A 24 -7.06 8.98 3.97
CA SER A 24 -6.43 7.72 3.54
C SER A 24 -6.63 6.61 4.55
N LEU A 25 -6.64 6.93 5.85
CA LEU A 25 -6.94 5.99 6.92
C LEU A 25 -8.37 5.46 6.82
N LEU A 26 -9.37 6.36 6.75
CA LEU A 26 -10.79 5.98 6.65
C LEU A 26 -11.06 5.11 5.42
N SER A 27 -10.53 5.51 4.25
CA SER A 27 -10.69 4.70 3.04
C SER A 27 -10.04 3.32 3.13
N GLY A 28 -8.93 3.20 3.87
CA GLY A 28 -8.33 1.91 4.17
C GLY A 28 -9.18 1.07 5.12
N MET A 29 -9.80 1.70 6.12
CA MET A 29 -10.73 1.03 7.05
C MET A 29 -11.96 0.47 6.30
N GLU A 30 -12.54 1.24 5.38
CA GLU A 30 -13.65 0.78 4.53
C GLU A 30 -13.30 -0.49 3.75
N LEU A 31 -12.10 -0.56 3.16
CA LEU A 31 -11.65 -1.76 2.46
C LEU A 31 -11.37 -2.92 3.41
N TYR A 32 -10.77 -2.64 4.56
CA TYR A 32 -10.48 -3.65 5.58
C TYR A 32 -11.76 -4.30 6.11
N GLU A 33 -12.78 -3.49 6.42
CA GLU A 33 -14.10 -3.94 6.86
C GLU A 33 -14.81 -4.76 5.77
N ALA A 34 -14.67 -4.37 4.50
CA ALA A 34 -15.26 -5.07 3.37
C ALA A 34 -14.55 -6.39 2.97
N ARG A 35 -13.44 -6.77 3.62
CA ARG A 35 -12.61 -7.94 3.28
C ARG A 35 -12.24 -8.81 4.50
N PRO A 36 -13.22 -9.23 5.32
CA PRO A 36 -12.94 -9.99 6.54
C PRO A 36 -12.30 -11.36 6.28
N ASP A 37 -12.48 -11.92 5.08
CA ASP A 37 -11.99 -13.24 4.68
C ASP A 37 -10.56 -13.24 4.13
N LYS A 38 -9.99 -12.05 3.85
CA LYS A 38 -8.71 -11.96 3.12
C LYS A 38 -7.47 -11.89 4.01
N GLY A 39 -7.62 -11.58 5.29
CA GLY A 39 -6.50 -11.47 6.22
C GLY A 39 -5.54 -10.31 5.90
N TYR A 40 -6.03 -9.29 5.20
CA TYR A 40 -5.26 -8.06 4.94
C TYR A 40 -4.83 -7.40 6.25
N SER A 41 -3.74 -6.64 6.23
CA SER A 41 -3.49 -5.63 7.26
C SER A 41 -4.15 -4.31 6.88
N LEU A 42 -4.40 -3.43 7.86
CA LEU A 42 -4.88 -2.08 7.57
C LEU A 42 -3.89 -1.30 6.68
N THR A 43 -2.59 -1.52 6.85
CA THR A 43 -1.54 -0.91 6.01
C THR A 43 -1.66 -1.34 4.55
N ASP A 44 -1.99 -2.60 4.28
CA ASP A 44 -2.22 -3.10 2.92
C ASP A 44 -3.42 -2.39 2.29
N CYS A 45 -4.54 -2.35 3.01
CA CYS A 45 -5.75 -1.68 2.54
C CYS A 45 -5.52 -0.20 2.21
N VAL A 46 -4.81 0.52 3.09
CA VAL A 46 -4.47 1.93 2.85
C VAL A 46 -3.54 2.08 1.64
N SER A 47 -2.59 1.16 1.45
CA SER A 47 -1.69 1.15 0.30
C SER A 47 -2.45 0.92 -1.01
N MET A 48 -3.31 -0.10 -1.05
CA MET A 48 -4.17 -0.44 -2.20
C MET A 48 -5.11 0.71 -2.57
N GLN A 49 -5.77 1.33 -1.59
CA GLN A 49 -6.64 2.49 -1.84
C GLN A 49 -5.85 3.69 -2.35
N THR A 50 -4.64 3.90 -1.84
CA THR A 50 -3.75 4.96 -2.32
C THR A 50 -3.29 4.71 -3.76
N MET A 51 -2.99 3.45 -4.11
CA MET A 51 -2.64 3.06 -5.47
C MET A 51 -3.81 3.28 -6.44
N ARG A 52 -5.03 2.84 -6.09
CA ARG A 52 -6.26 3.08 -6.88
C ARG A 52 -6.48 4.55 -7.18
N ARG A 53 -6.45 5.40 -6.14
CA ARG A 53 -6.59 6.86 -6.29
C ARG A 53 -5.54 7.49 -7.20
N ARG A 54 -4.37 6.87 -7.33
CA ARG A 54 -3.26 7.37 -8.16
C ARG A 54 -3.13 6.68 -9.51
N GLY A 55 -4.05 5.77 -9.85
CA GLY A 55 -3.99 4.99 -11.09
C GLY A 55 -2.78 4.06 -11.18
N LEU A 56 -2.24 3.62 -10.03
CA LEU A 56 -1.10 2.69 -9.98
C LEU A 56 -1.62 1.25 -9.99
N THR A 57 -1.06 0.42 -10.86
CA THR A 57 -1.47 -0.99 -11.03
C THR A 57 -0.40 -2.00 -10.62
N GLU A 58 0.86 -1.56 -10.49
CA GLU A 58 1.99 -2.43 -10.16
C GLU A 58 2.54 -2.11 -8.76
N ALA A 59 2.67 -3.14 -7.92
CA ALA A 59 3.21 -3.05 -6.58
C ALA A 59 4.55 -3.78 -6.49
N LEU A 60 5.58 -3.10 -6.01
CA LEU A 60 6.87 -3.73 -5.69
C LEU A 60 6.75 -4.50 -4.36
N THR A 61 6.17 -5.69 -4.40
CA THR A 61 5.87 -6.54 -3.24
C THR A 61 5.90 -8.02 -3.61
N ASN A 62 6.13 -8.89 -2.62
CA ASN A 62 5.92 -10.34 -2.76
C ASN A 62 4.56 -10.81 -2.20
N ASP A 63 3.77 -9.87 -1.65
CA ASP A 63 2.51 -10.17 -0.98
C ASP A 63 1.38 -10.40 -1.99
N ARG A 64 0.81 -11.61 -1.95
CA ARG A 64 -0.32 -12.05 -2.79
C ARG A 64 -1.60 -11.24 -2.56
N HIS A 65 -1.72 -10.53 -1.43
CA HIS A 65 -2.91 -9.71 -1.14
C HIS A 65 -3.15 -8.64 -2.21
N PHE A 66 -2.08 -8.10 -2.79
CA PHE A 66 -2.17 -7.12 -3.88
C PHE A 66 -2.76 -7.73 -5.16
N GLU A 67 -2.42 -8.98 -5.48
CA GLU A 67 -2.98 -9.67 -6.64
C GLU A 67 -4.48 -9.91 -6.50
N GLN A 68 -4.94 -10.24 -5.29
CA GLN A 68 -6.37 -10.44 -4.99
C GLN A 68 -7.22 -9.17 -5.17
N GLU A 69 -6.60 -7.99 -5.08
CA GLU A 69 -7.25 -6.69 -5.24
C GLU A 69 -7.00 -6.08 -6.64
N GLY A 70 -6.45 -6.87 -7.56
CA GLY A 70 -6.29 -6.55 -8.98
C GLY A 70 -4.98 -5.84 -9.34
N PHE A 71 -3.99 -5.82 -8.44
CA PHE A 71 -2.66 -5.27 -8.74
C PHE A 71 -1.70 -6.36 -9.23
N ARG A 72 -0.65 -5.96 -9.94
CA ARG A 72 0.46 -6.85 -10.29
C ARG A 72 1.55 -6.76 -9.22
N ALA A 73 1.92 -7.89 -8.61
CA ALA A 73 3.01 -7.95 -7.64
C ALA A 73 4.35 -8.26 -8.34
N LEU A 74 5.25 -7.27 -8.40
CA LEU A 74 6.47 -7.34 -9.21
C LEU A 74 7.58 -8.26 -8.66
N PHE A 75 7.47 -8.75 -7.42
CA PHE A 75 8.43 -9.72 -6.85
C PHE A 75 7.85 -11.14 -6.74
N ARG A 76 6.76 -11.44 -7.45
CA ARG A 76 6.18 -12.79 -7.53
C ARG A 76 6.37 -13.47 -8.88
N ASP A 77 6.82 -12.71 -9.89
CA ASP A 77 7.23 -13.20 -11.21
C ASP A 77 8.62 -13.86 -11.17
#